data_AF-A0A0F9AY60-F1
#
_entry.id   AF-A0A0F9AY60-F1
#
_cell.length_a   1.000
_cell.length_b   1.000
_cell.length_c   1.000
_cell.angle_alpha   90.00
_cell.angle_beta   90.00
_cell.angle_gamma   90.00
#
_symmetry.space_group_name_H-M   'P 1'
#
loop_
_entity.id
_entity.type
_entity.pdbx_description
1 polymer ?
#
loop_
_entity_poly.entity_id
_entity_poly.type
_entity_poly.pdbx_seq_one_letter_code
_entity_poly.pdbx_strand_id
1 'polypeptide(L)' 'MTSLSPDYQQLALDIKKWGLELGFSEVGITDIDLSKHEAQLQRWLDLGYHGE' A
#
# COMPACT_ATOMS: atom_id res chain seq x y z
N MET A 1 25.39 13.02 18.78
CA MET A 1 24.51 13.38 17.67
C MET A 1 23.35 12.39 17.67
N THR A 2 22.21 12.78 18.20
CA THR A 2 21.01 11.91 18.25
C THR A 2 20.41 11.86 16.85
N SER A 3 20.46 10.70 16.21
CA SER A 3 19.70 10.43 14.99
C SER A 3 18.21 10.53 15.31
N LEU A 4 17.53 11.55 14.76
CA LEU A 4 16.06 11.60 14.74
C LEU A 4 15.58 10.52 13.77
N SER A 5 15.30 9.34 14.29
CA SER A 5 14.54 8.34 13.55
C SER A 5 13.12 8.89 13.31
N PRO A 6 12.64 8.94 12.06
CA PRO A 6 11.29 9.42 11.79
C PRO A 6 10.23 8.53 12.47
N ASP A 7 9.20 9.17 13.01
CA ASP A 7 8.04 8.47 13.55
C ASP A 7 7.14 8.02 12.39
N TYR A 8 7.28 6.76 12.00
CA TYR A 8 6.50 6.16 10.91
C TYR A 8 5.01 6.04 11.24
N GLN A 9 4.63 5.99 12.53
CA GLN A 9 3.21 5.95 12.91
C GLN A 9 2.57 7.32 12.67
N GLN A 10 3.24 8.40 13.07
CA GLN A 10 2.75 9.75 12.81
C GLN A 10 2.68 10.03 11.30
N LEU A 11 3.70 9.62 10.55
CA LEU A 11 3.71 9.77 9.09
C LEU A 11 2.55 9.03 8.42
N ALA A 12 2.22 7.82 8.87
CA ALA A 12 1.09 7.07 8.34
C ALA A 12 -0.26 7.75 8.60
N LEU A 13 -0.42 8.42 9.75
CA LEU A 13 -1.61 9.22 10.06
C LEU A 13 -1.71 10.45 9.16
N ASP A 14 -0.59 11.15 8.96
CA ASP A 14 -0.52 12.35 8.12
C ASP A 14 -0.87 12.02 6.66
N ILE A 15 -0.33 10.93 6.11
CA ILE A 15 -0.63 10.45 4.75
C ILE A 15 -2.13 10.17 4.58
N LYS A 16 -2.76 9.50 5.54
CA LYS A 16 -4.20 9.22 5.49
C LYS A 16 -5.03 10.50 5.56
N LYS A 17 -4.62 11.45 6.40
CA LYS A 17 -5.28 12.76 6.51
C LYS A 17 -5.20 13.53 5.19
N TRP A 18 -4.02 13.61 4.59
CA TRP A 18 -3.85 14.28 3.28
C TRP A 18 -4.67 13.61 2.19
N GLY A 19 -4.79 12.28 2.20
CA GLY A 19 -5.66 11.55 1.29
C GLY A 19 -7.12 12.05 1.34
N LEU A 20 -7.66 12.18 2.55
CA LEU A 20 -9.01 12.72 2.75
C LEU A 20 -9.11 14.18 2.28
N GLU A 21 -8.12 15.02 2.60
CA GLU A 21 -8.07 16.43 2.19
C GLU A 21 -7.98 16.60 0.66
N LEU A 22 -7.38 15.65 -0.04
CA LEU A 22 -7.28 15.59 -1.50
C LEU A 22 -8.52 14.98 -2.17
N GLY A 23 -9.49 14.51 -1.41
CA GLY A 23 -10.74 13.95 -1.92
C GLY A 23 -10.67 12.45 -2.26
N PHE A 24 -9.64 11.73 -1.79
CA PHE A 24 -9.64 10.27 -1.88
C PHE A 24 -10.62 9.67 -0.86
N SER A 25 -11.40 8.67 -1.28
CA SER A 25 -12.30 7.95 -0.37
C SER A 25 -11.56 7.10 0.66
N GLU A 26 -10.40 6.54 0.30
CA GLU A 26 -9.57 5.72 1.19
C GLU A 26 -8.09 5.76 0.77
N VAL A 27 -7.19 5.60 1.74
CA VAL A 27 -5.74 5.46 1.52
C VAL A 27 -5.20 4.25 2.28
N GLY A 28 -4.55 3.35 1.54
CA GLY A 28 -3.83 2.19 2.07
C GLY A 28 -2.32 2.38 2.01
N ILE A 29 -1.60 1.84 2.99
CA ILE A 29 -0.13 1.78 3.02
C ILE A 29 0.24 0.30 3.12
N THR A 30 1.05 -0.19 2.19
CA THR A 30 1.54 -1.57 2.17
C THR A 30 3.05 -1.58 1.93
N ASP A 31 3.70 -2.66 2.37
CA ASP A 31 5.09 -2.93 2.03
C ASP A 31 5.20 -3.37 0.55
N ILE A 32 6.42 -3.31 0.01
CA ILE A 32 6.77 -3.76 -1.35
C ILE A 32 6.92 -5.29 -1.46
N ASP A 33 6.77 -6.03 -0.36
CA ASP A 33 6.87 -7.49 -0.35
C ASP A 33 5.67 -8.14 -1.05
N LEU A 34 5.88 -8.44 -2.34
CA LEU A 34 4.90 -9.10 -3.20
C LEU A 34 4.98 -10.63 -3.14
N SER A 35 5.97 -11.18 -2.41
CA SER A 35 6.25 -12.63 -2.36
C SER A 35 5.04 -13.47 -1.96
N LYS A 36 4.16 -12.94 -1.11
CA LYS A 36 2.94 -13.62 -0.65
C LYS A 36 1.77 -13.58 -1.65
N HIS A 37 1.78 -12.62 -2.57
CA HIS A 37 0.67 -12.37 -3.49
C HIS A 37 0.97 -12.86 -4.92
N GLU A 38 2.24 -13.13 -5.22
CA GLU A 38 2.69 -13.60 -6.53
C GLU A 38 2.00 -14.90 -6.97
N ALA A 39 1.89 -15.89 -6.07
CA ALA A 39 1.22 -17.15 -6.38
C ALA A 39 -0.28 -16.99 -6.65
N GLN A 40 -0.94 -16.06 -5.95
CA GLN A 40 -2.36 -15.79 -6.13
C GLN A 40 -2.62 -15.00 -7.41
N LEU A 41 -1.73 -14.04 -7.74
CA LEU A 41 -1.76 -13.31 -9.00
C LEU A 41 -1.55 -14.27 -10.19
N GLN A 42 -0.56 -15.16 -10.12
CA GLN A 42 -0.29 -16.13 -11.19
C GLN A 42 -1.49 -17.05 -11.42
N ARG A 43 -2.10 -17.56 -10.34
CA ARG A 43 -3.33 -18.36 -10.43
C ARG A 43 -4.49 -17.58 -11.05
N TRP A 44 -4.62 -16.29 -10.74
CA TRP A 44 -5.66 -15.44 -11.31
C TRP A 44 -5.44 -15.17 -12.81
N LEU A 45 -4.18 -15.01 -13.23
CA LEU A 45 -3.79 -14.89 -14.63
C LEU A 45 -4.05 -16.20 -15.40
N ASP A 46 -3.67 -17.35 -14.85
CA ASP A 46 -3.89 -18.68 -15.45
C ASP A 46 -5.38 -19.00 -15.63
N LEU A 47 -6.25 -18.42 -14.79
CA LEU A 47 -7.71 -18.55 -14.89
C LEU A 47 -8.33 -17.61 -15.94
N GLY A 48 -7.53 -16.81 -16.66
CA GLY A 48 -8.01 -15.92 -17.72
C GLY A 48 -8.83 -14.73 -17.21
N TYR A 49 -8.73 -14.38 -15.92
CA TYR A 49 -9.49 -13.27 -15.34
C TYR A 49 -8.92 -11.89 -15.64
N HIS A 50 -7.84 -11.80 -16.42
CA HIS A 50 -7.20 -10.53 -16.79
C HIS A 50 -7.98 -9.67 -17.78
N GLY A 51 -9.14 -10.13 -18.23
CA GLY A 51 -9.98 -9.43 -19.20
C GLY A 51 -9.34 -9.44 -20.59
N GLU A 52 -10.08 -9.92 -21.58
CA GLU A 52 -9.78 -9.63 -22.99
C GLU A 52 -10.56 -8.38 -23.45
#